data_AF-A0A0Q0ZN18-F1
#
_entry.id   AF-A0A0Q0ZN18-F1
#
_cell.length_a   1.000
_cell.length_b   1.000
_cell.length_c   1.000
_cell.angle_alpha   90.00
_cell.angle_beta   90.00
_cell.angle_gamma   90.00
#
_symmetry.space_group_name_H-M   'P 1'
#
loop_
_entity.id
_entity.type
_entity.pdbx_description
1 polymer ?
#
loop_
_entity_poly.entity_id
_entity_poly.type
_entity_poly.pdbx_seq_one_letter_code
_entity_poly.pdbx_strand_id
1 'polypeptide(L)'
;MSIGRIICLLVLVCVSAALTAGCTSYTFGDVAYADDTLHVMVNSGDEPRQVTVQVTIFDTTGFAQAEVYRKAEYLDLVTGGNEYLVPISLRPGTYKIYLYIMVDGARTTSVIRDITVP
;
A
#
# COMPACT_ATOMS: atom_id res chain seq x y z
N MET A 1 4.75 29.96 -37.20
CA MET A 1 3.84 29.12 -36.39
C MET A 1 3.01 30.04 -35.52
N SER A 2 1.67 30.05 -35.69
CA SER A 2 0.77 30.94 -34.94
C SER A 2 0.73 30.54 -33.46
N ILE A 3 0.85 31.53 -32.56
CA ILE A 3 0.70 31.41 -31.09
C ILE A 3 -0.55 30.60 -30.70
N GLY A 4 -1.63 30.70 -31.50
CA GLY A 4 -2.86 29.92 -31.28
C GLY A 4 -2.70 28.40 -31.38
N ARG A 5 -1.77 27.90 -32.21
CA ARG A 5 -1.50 26.45 -32.32
C ARG A 5 -0.72 25.92 -31.11
N ILE A 6 0.14 26.75 -30.51
CA ILE A 6 0.93 26.39 -29.32
C ILE A 6 0.04 26.33 -28.08
N ILE A 7 -0.85 27.31 -27.91
CA ILE A 7 -1.82 27.34 -26.80
C ILE A 7 -2.75 26.12 -26.85
N CYS A 8 -3.23 25.76 -28.04
CA CYS A 8 -4.13 24.61 -28.20
C CYS A 8 -3.43 23.27 -27.90
N LEU A 9 -2.16 23.11 -28.30
CA LEU A 9 -1.33 21.95 -27.96
C LEU A 9 -1.07 21.84 -26.46
N LEU A 10 -0.79 22.96 -25.78
CA LEU A 10 -0.57 22.98 -24.33
C LEU A 10 -1.82 22.56 -23.54
N VAL A 11 -3.00 23.05 -23.93
CA VAL A 11 -4.27 22.65 -23.29
C VAL A 11 -4.53 21.15 -23.49
N LEU A 12 -4.27 20.62 -24.69
CA LEU A 12 -4.46 19.19 -24.98
C LEU A 12 -3.50 18.30 -24.16
N VAL A 13 -2.25 18.73 -23.97
CA VAL A 13 -1.27 18.04 -23.13
C VAL A 13 -1.69 18.08 -21.65
N CYS A 14 -2.18 19.22 -21.16
CA CYS A 14 -2.67 19.32 -19.78
C CYS A 14 -3.93 18.46 -19.52
N VAL A 15 -4.86 18.39 -20.48
CA VAL A 15 -6.08 17.56 -20.35
C VAL A 15 -5.74 16.06 -20.38
N SER A 16 -4.81 15.64 -21.23
CA SER A 16 -4.39 14.24 -21.27
C SER A 16 -3.59 13.83 -20.03
N ALA A 17 -2.83 14.74 -19.42
CA ALA A 17 -2.11 14.49 -18.16
C ALA A 17 -3.04 14.35 -16.94
N ALA A 18 -4.23 14.95 -16.96
CA ALA A 18 -5.20 14.83 -15.87
C ALA A 18 -5.93 13.47 -15.85
N LEU A 19 -5.99 12.78 -16.99
CA LEU A 19 -6.69 11.48 -17.15
C LEU A 19 -5.81 10.28 -16.78
N THR A 20 -4.53 10.49 -16.45
CA THR A 20 -3.61 9.42 -16.02
C THR A 20 -3.42 9.34 -14.52
N ALA A 21 -4.18 10.13 -13.75
CA ALA A 21 -4.32 9.90 -12.31
C ALA A 21 -5.01 8.55 -12.12
N GLY A 22 -4.20 7.49 -11.99
CA GLY A 22 -4.71 6.13 -11.81
C GLY A 22 -5.63 6.10 -10.60
N CYS A 23 -6.93 5.86 -10.83
CA CYS A 23 -7.85 5.48 -9.76
C CYS A 23 -7.31 4.18 -9.16
N THR A 24 -6.57 4.28 -8.06
CA THR A 24 -6.18 3.11 -7.30
C THR A 24 -7.37 2.74 -6.44
N SER A 25 -8.07 1.69 -6.86
CA SER A 25 -9.21 1.13 -6.16
C SER A 25 -8.91 0.70 -4.72
N TYR A 26 -7.64 0.35 -4.44
CA TYR A 26 -7.18 -0.06 -3.11
C TYR A 26 -5.87 0.63 -2.77
N THR A 27 -5.77 1.16 -1.55
CA THR A 27 -4.55 1.80 -1.05
C THR A 27 -4.26 1.39 0.39
N PHE A 28 -2.99 1.45 0.78
CA PHE A 28 -2.59 1.33 2.18
C PHE A 28 -2.49 2.73 2.80
N GLY A 29 -3.14 2.92 3.93
CA GLY A 29 -3.03 4.10 4.77
C GLY A 29 -1.85 3.97 5.75
N ASP A 30 -2.11 4.33 7.00
CA ASP A 30 -1.14 4.26 8.08
C ASP A 30 -0.81 2.81 8.47
N VAL A 31 0.45 2.63 8.88
CA VAL A 31 0.99 1.36 9.38
C VAL A 31 1.70 1.64 10.68
N ALA A 32 1.23 1.03 11.76
CA ALA A 32 1.73 1.26 13.11
C ALA A 32 1.91 -0.06 13.87
N TYR A 33 2.85 -0.09 14.80
CA TYR A 33 3.07 -1.24 15.68
C TYR A 33 2.77 -0.83 17.12
N ALA A 34 1.87 -1.57 17.77
CA ALA A 34 1.48 -1.37 19.17
C ALA A 34 1.00 -2.71 19.73
N ASP A 35 1.24 -2.96 21.03
CA ASP A 35 0.69 -4.12 21.75
C ASP A 35 0.88 -5.47 21.03
N ASP A 36 2.11 -5.74 20.57
CA ASP A 36 2.47 -6.95 19.80
C ASP A 36 1.60 -7.20 18.55
N THR A 37 1.11 -6.11 17.96
CA THR A 37 0.23 -6.12 16.80
C THR A 37 0.68 -5.07 15.79
N LEU A 38 0.77 -5.48 14.53
CA LEU A 38 0.90 -4.54 13.42
C LEU A 38 -0.49 -4.14 12.92
N HIS A 39 -0.81 -2.85 13.06
CA HIS A 39 -2.03 -2.23 12.57
C HIS A 39 -1.77 -1.70 11.16
N VAL A 40 -2.57 -2.16 10.19
CA VAL A 40 -2.47 -1.75 8.79
C VAL A 40 -3.83 -1.22 8.35
N MET A 41 -3.90 0.06 7.98
CA MET A 41 -5.10 0.63 7.37
C MET A 41 -5.15 0.31 5.87
N VAL A 42 -6.25 -0.25 5.40
CA VAL A 42 -6.51 -0.54 4.00
C VAL A 42 -7.74 0.23 3.54
N ASN A 43 -7.57 1.15 2.59
CA ASN A 43 -8.68 1.91 2.03
C ASN A 43 -9.13 1.28 0.71
N SER A 44 -10.44 1.09 0.56
CA SER A 44 -11.06 0.66 -0.69
C SER A 44 -12.02 1.73 -1.21
N GLY A 45 -11.88 2.11 -2.48
CA GLY A 45 -12.83 2.95 -3.20
C GLY A 45 -13.85 2.15 -4.03
N ASP A 46 -13.71 0.82 -4.06
CA ASP A 46 -14.53 -0.09 -4.83
C ASP A 46 -15.74 -0.60 -4.02
N GLU A 47 -16.60 -1.36 -4.70
CA GLU A 47 -17.64 -2.18 -4.06
C GLU A 47 -17.02 -3.22 -3.11
N PRO A 48 -17.72 -3.60 -2.02
CA PRO A 48 -17.21 -4.58 -1.07
C PRO A 48 -16.79 -5.89 -1.74
N ARG A 49 -15.58 -6.35 -1.43
CA ARG A 49 -14.97 -7.50 -2.10
C ARG A 49 -13.90 -8.16 -1.24
N GLN A 50 -13.80 -9.48 -1.37
CA GLN A 50 -12.69 -10.25 -0.83
C GLN A 50 -11.42 -10.06 -1.65
N VAL A 51 -10.33 -9.68 -0.99
CA VAL A 51 -8.99 -9.56 -1.58
C VAL A 51 -7.99 -10.37 -0.78
N THR A 52 -6.80 -10.61 -1.33
CA THR A 52 -5.69 -11.15 -0.55
C THR A 52 -4.75 -10.01 -0.14
N VAL A 53 -4.47 -9.88 1.15
CA VAL A 53 -3.45 -8.98 1.69
C VAL A 53 -2.24 -9.82 2.10
N GLN A 54 -1.06 -9.50 1.56
CA GLN A 54 0.21 -10.10 2.01
C GLN A 54 1.03 -9.06 2.77
N VAL A 55 1.56 -9.49 3.91
CA VAL A 55 2.52 -8.76 4.74
C VAL A 55 3.80 -9.57 4.81
N THR A 56 4.91 -8.95 4.47
CA THR A 56 6.27 -9.48 4.68
C THR A 56 7.05 -8.47 5.51
N ILE A 57 7.68 -8.91 6.60
CA ILE A 57 8.44 -8.04 7.50
C ILE A 57 9.90 -8.49 7.46
N PHE A 58 10.78 -7.53 7.26
CA PHE A 58 12.22 -7.71 7.28
C PHE A 58 12.82 -6.94 8.46
N ASP A 59 13.62 -7.61 9.29
CA ASP A 59 14.53 -6.95 10.22
C ASP A 59 15.65 -6.28 9.42
N THR A 60 15.90 -5.00 9.70
CA THR A 60 16.91 -4.18 9.03
C THR A 60 18.04 -3.73 9.95
N THR A 61 18.10 -4.28 11.15
CA THR A 61 19.11 -3.98 12.15
C THR A 61 20.51 -4.37 11.65
N GLY A 62 21.50 -3.53 11.91
CA GLY A 62 22.90 -3.81 11.54
C GLY A 62 23.18 -3.81 10.03
N PHE A 63 22.38 -3.09 9.24
CA PHE A 63 22.50 -2.97 7.77
C PHE A 63 22.29 -4.27 6.99
N ALA A 64 21.77 -5.32 7.63
CA ALA A 64 21.29 -6.52 6.95
C ALA A 64 19.80 -6.39 6.62
N GLN A 65 19.27 -7.26 5.77
CA GLN A 65 17.82 -7.41 5.57
C GLN A 65 17.46 -8.89 5.70
N ALA A 66 16.80 -9.26 6.80
CA ALA A 66 16.42 -10.64 7.10
C ALA A 66 14.89 -10.75 7.20
N GLU A 67 14.27 -11.63 6.41
CA GLU A 67 12.84 -11.90 6.53
C GLU A 67 12.56 -12.56 7.88
N VAL A 68 11.72 -11.92 8.69
CA VAL A 68 11.32 -12.44 10.01
C VAL A 68 9.86 -12.87 10.05
N TYR A 69 9.07 -12.45 9.06
CA TYR A 69 7.67 -12.81 8.97
C TYR A 69 7.14 -12.68 7.54
N ARG A 70 6.25 -13.60 7.17
CA ARG A 70 5.47 -13.52 5.94
C ARG A 70 4.12 -14.21 6.13
N LYS A 71 3.04 -13.48 5.85
CA LYS A 71 1.68 -14.03 5.83
C LYS A 71 0.87 -13.41 4.71
N ALA A 72 0.08 -14.23 4.02
CA ALA A 72 -0.96 -13.80 3.10
C ALA A 72 -2.32 -14.28 3.66
N GLU A 73 -3.31 -13.40 3.67
CA GLU A 73 -4.63 -13.69 4.22
C GLU A 73 -5.72 -13.06 3.36
N TYR A 74 -6.89 -13.72 3.32
CA TYR A 74 -8.07 -13.17 2.68
C TYR A 74 -8.74 -12.16 3.61
N LEU A 75 -9.07 -10.98 3.08
CA LEU A 75 -9.73 -9.91 3.80
C LEU A 75 -10.94 -9.45 2.99
N ASP A 76 -12.11 -9.44 3.63
CA ASP A 76 -13.32 -8.85 3.06
C ASP A 76 -13.26 -7.33 3.30
N LEU A 77 -12.99 -6.57 2.23
CA LEU A 77 -12.95 -5.12 2.29
C LEU A 77 -14.35 -4.54 2.08
N VAL A 78 -14.70 -3.56 2.89
CA VAL A 78 -15.82 -2.64 2.63
C VAL A 78 -15.31 -1.32 2.05
N THR A 79 -16.18 -0.58 1.38
CA THR A 79 -15.85 0.77 0.89
C THR A 79 -15.44 1.67 2.06
N GLY A 80 -14.33 2.39 1.92
CA GLY A 80 -13.71 3.19 2.98
C GLY A 80 -12.51 2.51 3.63
N GLY A 81 -12.24 2.88 4.87
CA GLY A 81 -11.10 2.37 5.65
C GLY A 81 -11.42 1.05 6.35
N ASN A 82 -10.50 0.09 6.24
CA ASN A 82 -10.56 -1.23 6.84
C ASN A 82 -9.31 -1.43 7.68
N GLU A 83 -9.46 -1.75 8.96
CA GLU A 83 -8.34 -2.07 9.82
C GLU A 83 -7.97 -3.56 9.69
N TYR A 84 -6.71 -3.82 9.35
CA TYR A 84 -6.15 -5.16 9.32
C TYR A 84 -5.08 -5.30 10.40
N LEU A 85 -5.33 -6.25 11.31
CA LEU A 85 -4.48 -6.52 12.46
C LEU A 85 -3.65 -7.76 12.21
N VAL A 86 -2.33 -7.65 12.36
CA VAL A 86 -1.42 -8.77 12.24
C VAL A 86 -0.76 -9.01 13.60
N PRO A 87 -1.22 -10.03 14.36
CA PRO A 87 -0.61 -10.38 15.63
C PRO A 87 0.82 -10.88 15.39
N ILE A 88 1.81 -10.19 15.92
CA ILE A 88 3.22 -10.54 15.79
C ILE A 88 4.05 -9.89 16.89
N SER A 89 4.85 -10.68 17.59
CA SER A 89 5.84 -10.15 18.53
C SER A 89 7.17 -9.90 17.82
N LEU A 90 7.54 -8.63 17.72
CA LEU A 90 8.81 -8.15 17.18
C LEU A 90 9.73 -7.73 18.33
N ARG A 91 11.03 -7.99 18.18
CA ARG A 91 12.04 -7.48 19.11
C ARG A 91 12.25 -5.98 18.89
N PRO A 92 12.77 -5.23 19.88
CA PRO A 92 13.21 -3.86 19.66
C PRO A 92 14.19 -3.76 18.49
N GLY A 93 13.97 -2.83 17.57
CA GLY A 93 14.74 -2.72 16.32
C GLY A 93 14.03 -1.97 15.20
N THR A 94 14.66 -1.92 14.03
CA THR A 94 14.09 -1.26 12.83
C THR A 94 13.69 -2.30 11.78
N TYR A 95 12.52 -2.12 11.19
CA TYR A 95 11.94 -3.08 10.26
C TYR A 95 11.45 -2.43 8.97
N LYS A 96 11.50 -3.20 7.88
CA LYS A 96 10.88 -2.90 6.59
C LYS A 96 9.68 -3.81 6.39
N ILE A 97 8.52 -3.22 6.16
CA ILE A 97 7.25 -3.91 5.94
C ILE A 97 6.86 -3.77 4.49
N TYR A 98 6.72 -4.90 3.81
CA TYR A 98 6.29 -5.00 2.43
C TYR A 98 4.84 -5.45 2.44
N LEU A 99 3.96 -4.62 1.89
CA LEU A 99 2.53 -4.83 1.88
C LEU A 99 2.04 -4.94 0.43
N TYR A 100 1.23 -5.96 0.17
CA TYR A 100 0.65 -6.20 -1.15
C TYR A 100 -0.85 -6.46 -1.04
N ILE A 101 -1.62 -5.90 -1.97
CA ILE A 101 -3.00 -6.28 -2.23
C ILE A 101 -3.01 -7.05 -3.54
N MET A 102 -3.66 -8.21 -3.53
CA MET A 102 -3.87 -9.04 -4.70
C MET A 102 -5.36 -9.25 -4.92
N VAL A 103 -5.79 -9.10 -6.16
CA VAL A 103 -7.16 -9.33 -6.62
C VAL A 103 -7.08 -10.36 -7.73
N ASP A 104 -7.84 -11.45 -7.62
CA ASP A 104 -7.83 -12.57 -8.58
C ASP A 104 -6.42 -13.14 -8.86
N GLY A 105 -5.56 -13.16 -7.83
CA GLY A 105 -4.18 -13.64 -7.93
C GLY A 105 -3.19 -12.65 -8.57
N ALA A 106 -3.65 -11.48 -9.05
CA ALA A 106 -2.80 -10.43 -9.57
C ALA A 106 -2.53 -9.35 -8.52
N ARG A 107 -1.28 -8.91 -8.38
CA ARG A 107 -0.92 -7.80 -7.50
C ARG A 107 -1.43 -6.48 -8.07
N THR A 108 -2.28 -5.78 -7.33
CA THR A 108 -2.88 -4.50 -7.73
C THR A 108 -2.21 -3.32 -7.03
N THR A 109 -1.89 -3.47 -5.74
CA THR A 109 -1.28 -2.42 -4.93
C THR A 109 -0.07 -2.96 -4.18
N SER A 110 0.98 -2.14 -4.06
CA SER A 110 2.15 -2.44 -3.26
C SER A 110 2.67 -1.21 -2.53
N VAL A 111 3.05 -1.38 -1.27
CA VAL A 111 3.74 -0.34 -0.53
C VAL A 111 4.83 -0.91 0.37
N ILE A 112 5.85 -0.10 0.64
CA ILE A 112 6.88 -0.40 1.63
C ILE A 112 6.79 0.67 2.72
N ARG A 113 6.86 0.23 3.98
CA ARG A 113 6.86 1.08 5.17
C ARG A 113 8.02 0.71 6.07
N ASP A 114 8.60 1.72 6.69
CA ASP A 114 9.61 1.53 7.74
C ASP A 114 8.95 1.73 9.09
N ILE A 115 9.25 0.86 10.05
CA ILE A 115 8.82 1.03 11.45
C ILE A 115 10.02 0.85 12.39
N THR A 116 9.90 1.45 13.57
CA THR A 116 10.80 1.22 14.70
C THR A 116 10.00 0.64 15.84
N VAL A 117 10.44 -0.50 16.35
CA VAL A 117 9.90 -1.10 17.58
C VAL A 117 10.79 -0.65 18.74
N PRO A 118 10.25 0.03 19.76
CA PRO A 118 11.00 0.55 20.89
C PRO A 118 11.55 -0.54 21.81
#